data_AF-A0A2B4R7D8-F1
#
_entry.id   AF-A0A2B4R7D8-F1
#
_cell.length_a   1.000
_cell.length_b   1.000
_cell.length_c   1.000
_cell.angle_alpha   90.00
_cell.angle_beta   90.00
_cell.angle_gamma   90.00
#
_symmetry.space_group_name_H-M   'P 1'
#
loop_
_entity.id
_entity.type
_entity.pdbx_description
1 polymer ?
#
loop_
_entity_poly.entity_id
_entity_poly.type
_entity_poly.pdbx_seq_one_letter_code
_entity_poly.pdbx_strand_id
1 'polypeptide(L)'
;IPSHIKEECLLAIVCCPYVQLGCETKVERQAVESHLQSAVRIHLDLTVVKLNEANENLGITQSKLDETETKFSNTNSQLLDTKKKTDNLKKEVETLQRQFKEKAIKDQENAMKEQIVMGKSESPGFSSLYIWKIDEFSKLMREAKAGDKTV
;
A
#
# COMPACT_ATOMS: atom_id res chain seq x y z
N ILE A 1 -8.18 59.78 12.08
CA ILE A 1 -7.03 60.41 11.38
C ILE A 1 -7.60 61.10 10.15
N PRO A 2 -7.41 62.41 9.97
CA PRO A 2 -7.88 63.14 8.78
C PRO A 2 -7.37 62.48 7.50
N SER A 3 -8.24 62.36 6.48
CA SER A 3 -7.90 61.76 5.17
C SER A 3 -6.68 62.42 4.52
N HIS A 4 -6.53 63.74 4.66
CA HIS A 4 -5.41 64.49 4.08
C HIS A 4 -4.03 63.99 4.57
N ILE A 5 -3.90 63.57 5.83
CA ILE A 5 -2.60 63.12 6.40
C ILE A 5 -2.13 61.83 5.72
N LYS A 6 -3.09 60.96 5.37
CA LYS A 6 -2.77 59.68 4.75
C LYS A 6 -2.41 59.82 3.28
N GLU A 7 -3.10 60.67 2.53
CA GLU A 7 -3.02 60.63 1.06
C GLU A 7 -2.42 61.89 0.42
N GLU A 8 -2.57 63.06 1.04
CA GLU A 8 -2.26 64.35 0.40
C GLU A 8 -1.09 65.09 1.07
N CYS A 9 -0.82 64.81 2.34
CA CYS A 9 0.19 65.55 3.11
C CYS A 9 1.61 65.22 2.60
N LEU A 10 2.27 66.25 2.04
CA LEU A 10 3.64 66.17 1.53
C LEU A 10 4.68 65.90 2.63
N LEU A 11 4.40 66.34 3.85
CA LEU A 11 5.23 66.14 5.04
C LEU A 11 4.95 64.80 5.75
N ALA A 12 4.00 64.00 5.26
CA ALA A 12 3.73 62.69 5.83
C ALA A 12 4.95 61.77 5.62
N ILE A 13 5.38 61.11 6.69
CA ILE A 13 6.44 60.09 6.63
C ILE A 13 5.87 58.80 6.05
N VAL A 14 6.43 58.35 4.94
CA VAL A 14 6.03 57.14 4.21
C VAL A 14 7.21 56.19 4.06
N CYS A 15 6.93 54.90 3.99
CA CYS A 15 7.95 53.88 3.71
C CYS A 15 8.37 53.93 2.23
N CYS A 16 9.62 53.56 1.95
CA CYS A 16 10.08 53.32 0.60
C CYS A 16 9.24 52.21 -0.09
N PRO A 17 8.89 52.36 -1.38
CA PRO A 17 8.21 51.31 -2.15
C PRO A 17 8.96 49.96 -2.18
N TYR A 18 10.29 49.98 -2.01
CA TYR A 18 11.15 48.79 -2.00
C TYR A 18 11.23 48.10 -0.62
N VAL A 19 10.33 48.41 0.32
CA VAL A 19 10.31 47.79 1.66
C VAL A 19 10.18 46.26 1.62
N GLN A 20 9.42 45.72 0.65
CA GLN A 20 9.25 44.28 0.46
C GLN A 20 10.55 43.58 0.00
N LEU A 21 11.47 44.35 -0.58
CA LEU A 21 12.77 43.90 -1.04
C LEU A 21 13.87 44.18 0.00
N GLY A 22 13.54 44.82 1.12
CA GLY A 22 14.45 45.06 2.24
C GLY A 22 14.89 46.51 2.45
N CYS A 23 14.33 47.49 1.72
CA CYS A 23 14.63 48.90 1.98
C CYS A 23 13.78 49.45 3.14
N GLU A 24 14.39 49.66 4.31
CA GLU A 24 13.70 50.11 5.53
C GLU A 24 13.56 51.64 5.63
N THR A 25 14.01 52.38 4.62
CA THR A 25 14.03 53.85 4.65
C THR A 25 12.61 54.41 4.73
N LYS A 26 12.41 55.37 5.64
CA LYS A 26 11.19 56.17 5.77
C LYS A 26 11.55 57.63 5.50
N VAL A 27 10.81 58.28 4.61
CA VAL A 27 11.07 59.66 4.19
C VAL A 27 9.76 60.44 4.11
N GLU A 28 9.83 61.77 4.09
CA GLU A 28 8.68 62.60 3.74
C GLU A 28 8.19 62.27 2.33
N ARG A 29 6.88 62.30 2.11
CA ARG A 29 6.27 62.00 0.81
C ARG A 29 6.88 62.82 -0.33
N GLN A 30 7.17 64.11 -0.09
CA GLN A 30 7.82 64.97 -1.09
C GLN A 30 9.27 64.57 -1.42
N ALA A 31 9.96 63.90 -0.50
CA ALA A 31 11.36 63.49 -0.65
C ALA A 31 11.51 62.09 -1.28
N VAL A 32 10.41 61.32 -1.43
CA VAL A 32 10.44 59.96 -1.99
C VAL A 32 11.16 59.90 -3.34
N GLU A 33 10.86 60.82 -4.26
CA GLU A 33 11.48 60.83 -5.59
C GLU A 33 13.01 60.98 -5.51
N SER A 34 13.47 61.90 -4.67
CA SER A 34 14.91 62.12 -4.46
C SER A 34 15.60 60.90 -3.82
N HIS A 35 14.91 60.20 -2.91
CA HIS A 35 15.37 58.94 -2.35
C HIS A 35 15.45 57.85 -3.42
N LEU A 36 14.41 57.68 -4.25
CA LEU A 36 14.39 56.67 -5.31
C LEU A 36 15.54 56.87 -6.30
N GLN A 37 15.84 58.12 -6.67
CA GLN A 37 16.93 58.45 -7.58
C GLN A 37 18.31 58.22 -6.95
N SER A 38 18.52 58.69 -5.72
CA SER A 38 19.81 58.53 -5.03
C SER A 38 20.09 57.09 -4.58
N ALA A 39 19.05 56.29 -4.29
CA ALA A 39 19.18 54.92 -3.79
C ALA A 39 19.02 53.84 -4.88
N VAL A 40 18.95 54.20 -6.17
CA VAL A 40 18.66 53.25 -7.26
C VAL A 40 19.60 52.04 -7.28
N ARG A 41 20.89 52.27 -6.98
CA ARG A 41 21.89 51.19 -6.93
C ARG A 41 21.60 50.20 -5.80
N ILE A 42 21.25 50.70 -4.62
CA ILE A 42 20.89 49.87 -3.46
C ILE A 42 19.63 49.06 -3.79
N HIS A 43 18.63 49.70 -4.38
CA HIS A 43 17.41 49.01 -4.79
C HIS A 43 17.69 47.91 -5.83
N LEU A 44 18.58 48.15 -6.78
CA LEU A 44 18.98 47.14 -7.76
C LEU A 44 19.70 45.97 -7.07
N ASP A 45 20.65 46.23 -6.19
CA ASP A 45 21.37 45.18 -5.45
C ASP A 45 20.39 44.31 -4.62
N LEU A 46 19.43 44.95 -3.94
CA LEU A 46 18.36 44.25 -3.22
C LEU A 46 17.50 43.39 -4.14
N THR A 47 17.13 43.88 -5.33
CA THR A 47 16.36 43.08 -6.29
C THR A 47 17.13 41.86 -6.78
N VAL A 48 18.45 41.97 -6.98
CA VAL A 48 19.30 40.85 -7.40
C VAL A 48 19.38 39.80 -6.30
N VAL A 49 19.59 40.21 -5.06
CA VAL A 49 19.60 39.29 -3.90
C VAL A 49 18.27 38.56 -3.80
N LYS A 50 17.15 39.28 -3.84
CA LYS A 50 15.82 38.67 -3.71
C LYS A 50 15.49 37.74 -4.87
N LEU A 51 15.94 38.07 -6.08
CA LEU A 51 15.79 37.22 -7.25
C LEU A 51 16.57 35.91 -7.11
N ASN A 52 17.81 35.98 -6.62
CA ASN A 52 18.64 34.80 -6.38
C ASN A 52 18.04 33.90 -5.31
N GLU A 53 17.58 34.47 -4.18
CA GLU A 53 16.87 33.71 -3.13
C GLU A 53 15.63 33.00 -3.69
N ALA A 54 14.83 33.70 -4.51
CA ALA A 54 13.64 33.11 -5.13
C ALA A 54 14.03 31.97 -6.08
N ASN A 55 15.09 32.14 -6.86
CA ASN A 55 15.57 31.13 -7.80
C ASN A 55 16.12 29.88 -7.08
N GLU A 56 16.86 30.06 -5.99
CA GLU A 56 17.32 28.95 -5.15
C GLU A 56 16.14 28.18 -4.54
N ASN A 57 15.15 28.89 -4.00
CA ASN A 57 13.95 28.27 -3.45
C ASN A 57 13.13 27.51 -4.50
N LEU A 58 13.05 28.04 -5.72
CA LEU A 58 12.44 27.35 -6.86
C LEU A 58 13.22 26.06 -7.20
N GLY A 59 14.55 26.12 -7.24
CA GLY A 59 15.39 24.94 -7.46
C GLY A 59 15.18 23.85 -6.41
N ILE A 60 15.15 24.23 -5.12
CA ILE A 60 14.87 23.30 -4.02
C ILE A 60 13.48 22.68 -4.15
N THR A 61 12.47 23.51 -4.50
CA THR A 61 11.10 23.04 -4.67
C THR A 61 10.97 22.07 -5.83
N GLN A 62 11.65 22.34 -6.95
CA GLN A 62 11.70 21.44 -8.09
C GLN A 62 12.36 20.10 -7.73
N SER A 63 13.51 20.11 -7.04
CA SER A 63 14.17 18.87 -6.61
C SER A 63 13.28 18.04 -5.68
N LYS A 64 12.55 18.69 -4.75
CA LYS A 64 11.58 18.00 -3.89
C LYS A 64 10.42 17.43 -4.69
N LEU A 65 9.94 18.14 -5.71
CA LEU A 65 8.87 17.67 -6.58
C LEU A 65 9.31 16.40 -7.33
N ASP A 66 10.49 16.40 -7.93
CA ASP A 66 11.06 15.26 -8.64
C ASP A 66 11.24 14.04 -7.69
N GLU A 67 11.70 14.28 -6.45
CA GLU A 67 11.81 13.24 -5.43
C GLU A 67 10.43 12.66 -5.05
N THR A 68 9.40 13.49 -4.93
CA THR A 68 8.04 13.01 -4.64
C THR A 68 7.43 12.24 -5.81
N GLU A 69 7.70 12.66 -7.05
CA GLU A 69 7.23 11.98 -8.25
C GLU A 69 7.86 10.59 -8.38
N THR A 70 9.17 10.47 -8.15
CA THR A 70 9.85 9.17 -8.14
C THR A 70 9.34 8.24 -7.04
N LYS A 71 9.13 8.76 -5.81
CA LYS A 71 8.51 8.00 -4.71
C LYS A 71 7.09 7.55 -5.03
N PHE A 72 6.30 8.42 -5.66
CA PHE A 72 4.94 8.11 -6.07
C PHE A 72 4.92 7.00 -7.13
N SER A 73 5.75 7.10 -8.15
CA SER A 73 5.91 6.08 -9.20
C SER A 73 6.29 4.71 -8.59
N ASN A 74 7.25 4.69 -7.67
CA ASN A 74 7.65 3.48 -6.95
C ASN A 74 6.53 2.89 -6.09
N THR A 75 5.77 3.73 -5.39
CA THR A 75 4.63 3.27 -4.57
C THR A 75 3.53 2.70 -5.46
N ASN A 76 3.27 3.35 -6.59
CA ASN A 76 2.26 2.91 -7.54
C ASN A 76 2.62 1.56 -8.19
N SER A 77 3.91 1.33 -8.52
CA SER A 77 4.34 0.01 -9.03
C SER A 77 4.19 -1.09 -7.98
N GLN A 78 4.58 -0.84 -6.72
CA GLN A 78 4.35 -1.75 -5.60
C GLN A 78 2.85 -2.05 -5.37
N LEU A 79 2.00 -1.04 -5.51
CA LEU A 79 0.55 -1.20 -5.40
C LEU A 79 -0.01 -2.11 -6.50
N LEU A 80 0.46 -1.97 -7.74
CA LEU A 80 0.06 -2.85 -8.84
C LEU A 80 0.50 -4.30 -8.60
N ASP A 81 1.71 -4.52 -8.09
CA ASP A 81 2.21 -5.86 -7.81
C ASP A 81 1.47 -6.52 -6.63
N THR A 82 1.19 -5.76 -5.57
CA THR A 82 0.38 -6.25 -4.43
C THR A 82 -1.05 -6.55 -4.84
N LYS A 83 -1.64 -5.75 -5.74
CA LYS A 83 -2.95 -6.03 -6.32
C LYS A 83 -2.94 -7.35 -7.10
N LYS A 84 -1.96 -7.57 -7.98
CA LYS A 84 -1.81 -8.84 -8.72
C LYS A 84 -1.67 -10.03 -7.77
N LYS A 85 -0.85 -9.92 -6.73
CA LYS A 85 -0.70 -10.97 -5.71
C LYS A 85 -2.02 -11.26 -5.00
N THR A 86 -2.76 -10.23 -4.63
CA THR A 86 -4.08 -10.36 -3.98
C THR A 86 -5.09 -11.05 -4.89
N ASP A 87 -5.14 -10.70 -6.17
CA ASP A 87 -6.02 -11.34 -7.16
C ASP A 87 -5.68 -12.82 -7.36
N ASN A 88 -4.38 -13.16 -7.39
CA ASN A 88 -3.93 -14.55 -7.48
C ASN A 88 -4.30 -15.35 -6.23
N LEU A 89 -4.01 -14.82 -5.03
CA LEU A 89 -4.37 -15.45 -3.77
C LEU A 89 -5.88 -15.67 -3.65
N LYS A 90 -6.69 -14.69 -4.10
CA LYS A 90 -8.15 -14.84 -4.14
C LYS A 90 -8.58 -16.05 -4.98
N LYS A 91 -8.00 -16.22 -6.17
CA LYS A 91 -8.28 -17.39 -7.05
C LYS A 91 -7.87 -18.71 -6.41
N GLU A 92 -6.73 -18.73 -5.72
CA GLU A 92 -6.26 -19.92 -4.98
C GLU A 92 -7.23 -20.28 -3.85
N VAL A 93 -7.70 -19.30 -3.08
CA VAL A 93 -8.69 -19.49 -2.02
C VAL A 93 -10.00 -20.03 -2.60
N GLU A 94 -10.50 -19.45 -3.70
CA GLU A 94 -11.72 -19.94 -4.36
C GLU A 94 -11.57 -21.39 -4.88
N THR A 95 -10.37 -21.74 -5.37
CA THR A 95 -10.05 -23.10 -5.83
C THR A 95 -10.01 -24.08 -4.66
N LEU A 96 -9.33 -23.73 -3.57
CA LEU A 96 -9.27 -24.56 -2.36
C LEU A 96 -10.66 -24.74 -1.76
N GLN A 97 -11.46 -23.68 -1.66
CA GLN A 97 -12.85 -23.76 -1.18
C GLN A 97 -13.68 -24.75 -2.00
N ARG A 98 -13.50 -24.79 -3.33
CA ARG A 98 -14.16 -25.76 -4.20
C ARG A 98 -13.68 -27.18 -3.92
N GLN A 99 -12.37 -27.40 -3.84
CA GLN A 99 -11.79 -28.71 -3.53
C GLN A 99 -12.26 -29.25 -2.17
N PHE A 100 -12.36 -28.39 -1.15
CA PHE A 100 -12.89 -28.76 0.16
C PHE A 100 -14.37 -29.20 0.08
N LYS A 101 -15.20 -28.46 -0.67
CA LYS A 101 -16.62 -28.85 -0.89
C LYS A 101 -16.73 -30.18 -1.62
N GLU A 102 -15.97 -30.36 -2.70
CA GLU A 102 -15.96 -31.61 -3.46
C GLU A 102 -15.48 -32.80 -2.64
N LYS A 103 -14.44 -32.62 -1.82
CA LYS A 103 -13.93 -33.67 -0.92
C LYS A 103 -14.97 -34.03 0.15
N ALA A 104 -15.62 -33.05 0.77
CA ALA A 104 -16.67 -33.30 1.75
C ALA A 104 -17.84 -34.11 1.18
N ILE A 105 -18.26 -33.81 -0.07
CA ILE A 105 -19.29 -34.60 -0.76
C ILE A 105 -18.81 -36.03 -1.00
N LYS A 106 -17.59 -36.23 -1.50
CA LYS A 106 -17.03 -37.57 -1.74
C LYS A 106 -16.90 -38.39 -0.46
N ASP A 107 -16.45 -37.77 0.63
CA ASP A 107 -16.32 -38.43 1.92
C ASP A 107 -17.70 -38.86 2.46
N GLN A 108 -18.74 -38.04 2.28
CA GLN A 108 -20.12 -38.39 2.61
C GLN A 108 -20.67 -39.52 1.74
N GLU A 109 -20.44 -39.49 0.42
CA GLU A 109 -20.84 -40.55 -0.50
C GLU A 109 -20.16 -41.89 -0.16
N ASN A 110 -18.88 -41.85 0.19
CA ASN A 110 -18.14 -43.05 0.57
C ASN A 110 -18.66 -43.64 1.89
N ALA A 111 -18.90 -42.81 2.91
CA ALA A 111 -19.49 -43.26 4.17
C ALA A 111 -20.89 -43.89 3.96
N MET A 112 -21.71 -43.31 3.06
CA MET A 112 -23.01 -43.88 2.72
C MET A 112 -22.89 -45.23 2.01
N LYS A 113 -21.93 -45.39 1.09
CA LYS A 113 -21.64 -46.67 0.43
C LYS A 113 -21.17 -47.73 1.42
N GLU A 114 -20.29 -47.38 2.36
CA GLU A 114 -19.83 -48.27 3.41
C GLU A 114 -20.98 -48.74 4.31
N GLN A 115 -21.89 -47.85 4.72
CA GLN A 115 -23.09 -48.24 5.46
C GLN A 115 -24.02 -49.17 4.65
N ILE A 116 -24.20 -48.93 3.35
CA ILE A 116 -24.99 -49.83 2.47
C ILE A 116 -24.34 -51.21 2.36
N VAL A 117 -23.00 -51.29 2.27
CA VAL A 117 -22.27 -52.57 2.23
C VAL A 117 -22.49 -53.35 3.54
N MET A 118 -22.38 -52.69 4.69
CA MET A 118 -22.63 -53.31 6.01
C MET A 118 -24.09 -53.76 6.18
N GLY A 119 -25.06 -52.95 5.75
CA GLY A 119 -26.49 -53.30 5.85
C GLY A 119 -26.92 -54.45 4.93
N LYS A 120 -26.23 -54.69 3.81
CA LYS A 120 -26.49 -55.83 2.93
C LYS A 120 -25.97 -57.16 3.48
N SER A 121 -24.90 -57.15 4.27
CA SER A 121 -24.42 -58.36 4.97
C SER A 121 -25.30 -58.76 6.17
N GLU A 122 -26.12 -57.84 6.68
CA GLU A 122 -26.97 -58.05 7.85
C GLU A 122 -28.46 -58.23 7.51
N SER A 123 -28.83 -58.17 6.22
CA SER A 123 -30.22 -58.34 5.78
C SER A 123 -30.65 -59.83 5.85
N PRO A 124 -31.78 -60.17 6.52
CA PRO A 124 -32.20 -61.57 6.75
C PRO A 124 -32.63 -62.37 5.51
N GLY A 125 -32.51 -61.81 4.29
CA GLY A 125 -33.14 -62.33 3.08
C GLY A 125 -32.20 -62.78 1.95
N PHE A 126 -30.88 -62.66 2.10
CA PHE A 126 -29.92 -63.13 1.09
C PHE A 126 -29.12 -64.33 1.63
N SER A 127 -29.14 -65.44 0.88
CA SER A 127 -28.41 -66.67 1.18
C SER A 127 -26.96 -66.36 1.53
N SER A 128 -26.61 -66.57 2.79
CA SER A 128 -25.32 -66.24 3.39
C SER A 128 -24.19 -66.99 2.68
N LEU A 129 -23.42 -66.29 1.86
CA LEU A 129 -22.04 -66.70 1.57
C LEU A 129 -21.25 -66.48 2.86
N TYR A 130 -20.98 -67.57 3.57
CA TYR A 130 -20.20 -67.58 4.80
C TYR A 130 -18.81 -67.02 4.53
N ILE A 131 -18.51 -65.81 5.01
CA ILE A 131 -17.15 -65.27 5.02
C ILE A 131 -16.50 -65.73 6.32
N TRP A 132 -15.58 -66.67 6.20
CA TRP A 132 -14.77 -67.14 7.33
C TRP A 132 -13.68 -66.11 7.61
N LYS A 133 -13.77 -65.43 8.74
CA LYS A 133 -12.70 -64.58 9.24
C LYS A 133 -11.72 -65.46 10.03
N ILE A 134 -10.50 -65.60 9.52
CA ILE A 134 -9.42 -66.27 10.24
C ILE A 134 -8.74 -65.19 11.11
N ASP A 135 -8.90 -65.31 12.42
CA ASP A 135 -8.21 -64.43 13.36
C ASP A 135 -6.69 -64.64 13.27
N GLU A 136 -5.94 -63.55 13.40
CA GLU A 136 -4.47 -63.53 13.29
C GLU A 136 -3.90 -64.06 11.95
N PHE A 137 -4.67 -64.08 10.86
CA PHE A 137 -4.21 -64.55 9.54
C PHE A 137 -2.88 -63.94 9.09
N SER A 138 -2.67 -62.63 9.31
CA SER A 138 -1.43 -61.94 8.96
C SER A 138 -0.21 -62.39 9.78
N LYS A 139 -0.43 -62.93 10.98
CA LYS A 139 0.61 -63.53 11.82
C LYS A 139 0.89 -64.96 11.36
N LEU A 140 -0.14 -65.78 11.17
CA LEU A 140 -0.03 -67.13 10.62
C LEU A 140 0.69 -67.16 9.26
N MET A 141 0.38 -66.23 8.36
CA MET A 141 1.10 -66.14 7.08
C MET A 141 2.54 -65.66 7.20
N ARG A 142 2.88 -64.85 8.21
CA ARG A 142 4.28 -64.46 8.46
C ARG A 142 5.08 -65.64 9.00
N GLU A 143 4.49 -66.43 9.91
CA GLU A 143 5.11 -67.62 10.49
C GLU A 143 5.33 -68.71 9.41
N ALA A 144 4.34 -68.97 8.56
CA ALA A 144 4.47 -69.93 7.46
C ALA A 144 5.52 -69.51 6.41
N LYS A 145 5.66 -68.21 6.13
CA LYS A 145 6.70 -67.68 5.21
C LYS A 145 8.10 -67.65 5.84
N ALA A 146 8.18 -67.45 7.15
CA ALA A 146 9.43 -67.47 7.90
C ALA A 146 9.98 -68.89 8.05
N GLY A 147 9.16 -69.92 7.80
CA GLY A 147 9.58 -71.31 7.73
C GLY A 147 10.26 -71.75 9.01
N ASP A 148 9.60 -71.59 10.16
CA ASP A 148 10.24 -71.99 11.42
C ASP A 148 10.00 -73.46 11.73
N LYS A 149 11.12 -74.17 11.87
CA LYS A 149 11.22 -75.57 12.25
C LYS A 149 11.10 -75.63 13.77
N THR A 150 10.10 -76.30 14.31
CA THR A 150 10.23 -77.00 15.59
C THR A 150 9.10 -78.01 15.78
N VAL A 151 9.51 -79.29 15.68
CA VAL A 151 8.97 -80.58 16.15
C VAL A 151 7.50 -80.67 16.50
#